data_AF-A0A7R9PEY4-F1
#
_entry.id   AF-A0A7R9PEY4-F1
#
_cell.length_a   1.000
_cell.length_b   1.000
_cell.length_c   1.000
_cell.angle_alpha   90.00
_cell.angle_beta   90.00
_cell.angle_gamma   90.00
#
_symmetry.space_group_name_H-M   'P 1'
#
loop_
_entity.id
_entity.type
_entity.pdbx_description
1 polymer ?
#
loop_
_entity_poly.entity_id
_entity_poly.type
_entity_poly.pdbx_seq_one_letter_code
_entity_poly.pdbx_strand_id
1 'polypeptide(L)'
;TQGLIDTAVKTSRSGYLQRCLIKHLEGLVVHYDQTVRDSDGTVVQFCYGEDGRDVLKSQFFKKERIPFLAENCKAIIENKSTMAKLDDKETLANISDRQKE
;
A
#
# COMPACT_ATOMS: atom_id res chain seq x y z
N THR A 1 -25.48 28.21 -19.20
CA THR A 1 -25.53 26.86 -19.81
C THR A 1 -24.15 26.28 -20.10
N GLN A 2 -23.12 27.08 -20.44
CA GLN A 2 -21.75 26.62 -20.70
C GLN A 2 -21.08 25.83 -19.56
N GLY A 3 -21.26 26.25 -18.29
CA GLY A 3 -20.59 25.62 -17.14
C GLY A 3 -21.06 24.19 -16.83
N LEU A 4 -22.31 23.86 -17.14
CA LEU A 4 -22.83 22.49 -17.00
C LEU A 4 -22.24 21.56 -18.07
N ILE A 5 -22.02 22.09 -19.28
CA ILE A 5 -21.43 21.35 -20.41
C ILE A 5 -19.94 21.09 -20.15
N ASP A 6 -19.18 22.08 -19.68
CA ASP A 6 -17.76 21.91 -19.35
C ASP A 6 -17.56 20.90 -18.20
N THR A 7 -18.44 20.91 -17.21
CA THR A 7 -18.43 19.92 -16.13
C THR A 7 -18.73 18.52 -16.68
N ALA A 8 -19.74 18.35 -17.53
CA ALA A 8 -20.09 17.06 -18.14
C ALA A 8 -18.99 16.51 -19.06
N VAL A 9 -18.30 17.38 -19.80
CA VAL A 9 -17.18 16.99 -20.69
C VAL A 9 -15.94 16.62 -19.88
N LYS A 10 -15.63 17.35 -18.81
CA LYS A 10 -14.50 17.02 -17.92
C LYS A 10 -14.72 15.71 -17.15
N THR A 11 -15.94 15.45 -16.67
CA THR A 11 -16.27 14.22 -15.93
C THR A 11 -16.30 12.98 -16.83
N SER A 12 -16.85 13.09 -18.05
CA SER A 12 -16.87 11.98 -19.01
C SER A 12 -15.47 11.54 -19.42
N ARG A 13 -14.55 12.49 -19.65
CA ARG A 13 -13.17 12.20 -20.01
C ARG A 13 -12.39 11.53 -18.88
N SER A 14 -12.49 12.05 -17.65
CA SER A 14 -11.79 11.46 -16.50
C SER A 14 -12.34 10.10 -16.11
N GLY A 15 -13.67 9.90 -16.18
CA GLY A 15 -14.31 8.63 -15.85
C GLY A 15 -13.97 7.50 -16.82
N TYR A 16 -13.86 7.79 -18.12
CA TYR A 16 -13.43 6.79 -19.10
C TYR A 16 -12.00 6.32 -18.84
N LEU A 17 -11.07 7.27 -18.65
CA LEU A 17 -9.68 6.96 -18.33
C LEU A 17 -9.56 6.15 -17.03
N GLN A 18 -10.27 6.54 -15.98
CA GLN A 18 -10.29 5.82 -14.72
C GLN A 18 -10.73 4.37 -14.91
N ARG A 19 -11.81 4.11 -15.68
CA ARG A 19 -12.29 2.75 -15.95
C ARG A 19 -11.25 1.91 -16.69
N CYS A 20 -10.61 2.49 -17.72
CA CYS A 20 -9.54 1.81 -18.44
C CYS A 20 -8.39 1.44 -17.51
N LEU A 21 -7.94 2.36 -16.65
CA LEU A 21 -6.86 2.10 -15.71
C LEU A 21 -7.24 1.03 -14.69
N ILE A 22 -8.42 1.14 -14.06
CA ILE A 22 -8.88 0.14 -13.08
C ILE A 22 -8.95 -1.25 -13.71
N LYS A 23 -9.48 -1.38 -14.93
CA LYS A 23 -9.61 -2.68 -15.58
C LYS A 23 -8.29 -3.36 -15.92
N HIS A 24 -7.23 -2.59 -16.22
CA HIS A 24 -5.91 -3.18 -16.46
C HIS A 24 -5.11 -3.40 -15.16
N LEU A 25 -5.46 -2.72 -14.07
CA LEU A 25 -4.73 -2.77 -12.80
C LEU A 25 -5.46 -3.56 -11.70
N GLU A 26 -6.67 -4.07 -11.94
CA GLU A 26 -7.48 -4.78 -10.92
C GLU A 26 -6.86 -6.11 -10.46
N GLY A 27 -6.00 -6.72 -11.29
CA GLY A 27 -5.28 -7.96 -10.97
C GLY A 27 -3.97 -7.79 -10.22
N LEU A 28 -3.48 -6.55 -10.04
CA LEU A 28 -2.19 -6.31 -9.40
C LEU A 28 -2.29 -6.39 -7.88
N VAL A 29 -1.51 -7.30 -7.28
CA VAL A 29 -1.49 -7.52 -5.82
C VAL A 29 -0.05 -7.62 -5.32
N VAL A 30 0.17 -7.14 -4.10
CA VAL A 30 1.45 -7.30 -3.38
C VAL A 30 1.48 -8.69 -2.74
N HIS A 31 2.46 -9.50 -3.10
CA HIS A 31 2.67 -10.83 -2.54
C HIS A 31 3.49 -10.77 -1.24
N TYR A 32 3.52 -11.88 -0.49
CA TYR A 32 4.25 -12.00 0.78
C TYR A 32 5.77 -11.75 0.65
N ASP A 33 6.32 -11.94 -0.54
CA ASP A 33 7.72 -11.65 -0.89
C ASP A 33 7.96 -10.16 -1.21
N GLN A 34 6.97 -9.29 -0.98
CA GLN A 34 6.96 -7.85 -1.27
C GLN A 34 6.98 -7.49 -2.77
N THR A 35 6.92 -8.48 -3.67
CA THR A 35 6.78 -8.25 -5.10
C THR A 35 5.34 -7.92 -5.48
N VAL A 36 5.17 -7.04 -6.47
CA VAL A 36 3.86 -6.78 -7.09
C VAL A 36 3.74 -7.69 -8.30
N ARG A 37 2.72 -8.55 -8.30
CA ARG A 37 2.47 -9.49 -9.39
C ARG A 37 1.07 -9.30 -9.94
N ASP A 38 0.94 -9.63 -11.22
CA ASP A 38 -0.37 -9.77 -11.86
C ASP A 38 -0.97 -11.15 -11.54
N SER A 39 -2.25 -11.33 -11.85
CA SER A 39 -3.01 -12.56 -11.69
C SER A 39 -2.38 -13.79 -12.36
N ASP A 40 -1.63 -13.60 -13.45
CA ASP A 40 -0.89 -14.65 -14.16
C ASP A 40 0.45 -15.01 -13.49
N GLY A 41 0.81 -14.36 -12.37
CA GLY A 41 2.05 -14.59 -11.63
C GLY A 41 3.28 -13.84 -12.14
N THR A 42 3.12 -13.07 -13.23
CA THR A 42 4.18 -12.20 -13.78
C THR A 42 4.52 -11.09 -12.79
N VAL A 43 5.82 -10.90 -12.53
CA VAL A 43 6.33 -9.84 -11.64
C VAL A 43 6.35 -8.51 -12.39
N VAL A 44 5.60 -7.53 -11.89
CA VAL A 44 5.58 -6.15 -12.42
C VAL A 44 6.57 -5.26 -11.67
N GLN A 45 6.69 -5.43 -10.36
CA GLN A 45 7.62 -4.68 -9.52
C GLN A 45 8.24 -5.59 -8.45
N PHE A 46 9.54 -5.44 -8.19
CA PHE A 46 10.22 -6.23 -7.15
C PHE A 46 9.93 -5.76 -5.72
N CYS A 47 9.55 -4.50 -5.55
CA CYS A 47 9.21 -3.92 -4.26
C CYS A 47 8.17 -2.82 -4.47
N TYR A 48 7.03 -2.86 -3.77
CA TYR A 48 5.97 -1.85 -3.93
C TYR A 48 6.51 -0.42 -3.76
N GLY A 49 6.36 0.43 -4.76
CA GLY A 49 6.85 1.83 -4.68
C GLY A 49 8.37 1.96 -4.56
N GLU A 50 9.14 0.90 -4.87
CA GLU A 50 10.59 0.75 -4.70
C GLU A 50 11.07 0.72 -3.23
N ASP A 51 10.28 1.24 -2.29
CA ASP A 51 10.61 1.36 -0.87
C ASP A 51 9.73 0.51 0.06
N GLY A 52 8.70 -0.16 -0.48
CA GLY A 52 7.80 -1.04 0.25
C GLY A 52 6.85 -0.32 1.19
N ARG A 53 6.69 1.01 1.07
CA ARG A 53 5.96 1.81 2.06
C ARG A 53 4.49 1.99 1.70
N ASP A 54 3.64 1.73 2.67
CA ASP A 54 2.21 2.07 2.59
C ASP A 54 2.04 3.60 2.62
N VAL A 55 1.42 4.14 1.57
CA VAL A 55 1.16 5.58 1.40
C VAL A 55 0.39 6.17 2.58
N LEU A 56 -0.56 5.41 3.15
CA LEU A 56 -1.40 5.89 4.26
C LEU A 56 -0.60 5.98 5.58
N LYS A 57 0.43 5.16 5.72
CA LYS A 57 1.31 5.13 6.91
C LYS A 57 2.55 6.00 6.75
N SER A 58 2.85 6.47 5.53
CA SER A 58 4.08 7.21 5.24
C SER A 58 4.03 8.72 5.61
N GLN A 59 2.92 9.20 6.17
CA GLN A 59 2.67 10.63 6.39
C GLN A 59 3.71 11.35 7.28
N PHE A 60 4.29 10.66 8.26
CA PHE A 60 5.25 11.24 9.21
C PHE A 60 6.73 11.06 8.81
N PHE A 61 7.01 10.43 7.66
CA PHE A 61 8.39 10.22 7.18
C PHE A 61 8.99 11.44 6.48
N LYS A 62 8.23 12.52 6.30
CA LYS A 62 8.73 13.78 5.75
C LYS A 62 9.60 14.51 6.76
N LYS A 63 10.68 15.15 6.31
CA LYS A 63 11.68 15.83 7.17
C LYS A 63 11.03 16.82 8.13
N GLU A 64 9.99 17.52 7.70
CA GLU A 64 9.28 18.53 8.50
C GLU A 64 8.46 17.91 9.65
N ARG A 65 8.13 16.62 9.57
CA ARG A 65 7.29 15.90 10.55
C ARG A 65 8.09 14.99 11.48
N ILE A 66 9.37 14.74 11.19
CA ILE A 66 10.26 13.96 12.06
C ILE A 66 10.37 14.55 13.48
N PRO A 67 10.45 15.88 13.69
CA PRO A 67 10.51 16.45 15.04
C PRO A 67 9.26 16.11 15.88
N PHE A 68 8.08 16.19 15.28
CA PHE A 68 6.81 15.80 15.92
C PHE A 68 6.83 14.32 16.35
N LEU A 69 7.36 13.45 15.49
CA LEU A 69 7.49 12.02 15.80
C LEU A 69 8.45 11.79 16.98
N ALA A 70 9.57 12.52 17.02
CA ALA A 70 10.56 12.43 18.10
C ALA A 70 10.00 12.90 19.45
N GLU A 71 9.24 13.99 19.46
CA GLU A 71 8.58 14.50 20.67
C GLU A 71 7.55 13.51 21.23
N ASN A 72 6.81 12.82 20.35
CA ASN A 72 5.74 11.88 20.72
C ASN A 72 6.20 10.42 20.81
N CYS A 73 7.51 10.15 20.79
CA CYS A 73 8.06 8.80 20.68
C CYS A 73 7.65 7.87 21.85
N LYS A 74 7.49 8.42 23.07
CA LYS A 74 7.06 7.65 24.25
C LYS A 74 5.66 7.03 24.07
N ALA A 75 4.70 7.81 23.57
CA ALA A 75 3.34 7.34 23.32
C ALA A 75 3.27 6.26 22.23
N ILE A 76 4.19 6.31 21.26
CA ILE A 76 4.28 5.32 20.18
C ILE A 76 4.85 4.00 20.70
N ILE A 77 5.90 4.06 21.53
CA ILE A 77 6.58 2.88 22.09
C ILE A 77 5.71 2.18 23.15
N GLU A 78 4.99 2.95 23.98
CA GLU A 78 4.13 2.41 25.04
C GLU A 78 2.92 1.64 24.49
N ASN A 79 2.51 1.87 23.24
CA ASN A 79 1.46 1.13 22.54
C ASN A 79 1.94 -0.25 22.04
N LYS A 80 2.80 -0.90 22.83
CA LYS A 80 3.58 -2.12 22.55
C LYS A 80 2.73 -3.37 22.27
N SER A 81 1.43 -3.34 22.58
CA SER A 81 0.48 -4.42 22.31
C SER A 81 0.26 -4.68 20.80
N THR A 82 0.63 -3.73 19.94
CA THR A 82 0.55 -3.88 18.48
C THR A 82 1.89 -4.27 17.83
N MET A 83 3.02 -3.85 18.41
CA MET A 83 4.37 -4.16 17.89
C MET A 83 4.84 -5.57 18.31
N ALA A 84 4.35 -6.11 19.43
CA ALA A 84 4.74 -7.46 19.91
C ALA A 84 4.19 -8.61 19.05
N LYS A 85 3.09 -8.40 18.30
CA LYS A 85 2.49 -9.44 17.43
C LYS A 85 3.27 -9.69 16.12
N LEU A 86 4.38 -8.98 15.92
CA LEU A 86 5.24 -9.12 14.73
C LEU A 86 6.47 -9.99 14.99
N ASP A 87 6.81 -10.30 16.25
CA ASP A 87 7.98 -11.12 16.62
C ASP A 87 7.61 -12.56 17.02
N ASP A 88 6.35 -12.94 16.83
CA ASP A 88 5.90 -14.29 17.09
C ASP A 88 6.48 -15.22 16.02
N LYS A 89 7.61 -15.87 16.35
CA LYS A 89 8.23 -17.03 15.68
C LYS A 89 7.21 -18.06 15.15
N GLU A 90 6.04 -18.11 15.76
CA GLU A 90 4.89 -18.94 15.42
C GLU A 90 4.31 -18.61 14.03
N THR A 91 4.33 -17.34 13.61
CA THR A 91 3.84 -16.93 12.28
C THR A 91 4.78 -17.38 11.16
N LEU A 92 6.09 -17.36 11.39
CA LEU A 92 7.09 -17.88 10.43
C LEU A 92 7.04 -19.41 10.28
N ALA A 93 6.79 -20.14 11.37
CA ALA A 93 6.62 -21.58 11.34
C ALA A 93 5.38 -22.00 10.53
N ASN A 94 4.25 -21.31 10.73
CA ASN A 94 3.00 -21.56 10.01
C ASN A 94 3.08 -21.25 8.50
N ILE A 95 4.01 -20.41 8.07
CA ILE A 95 4.25 -20.11 6.65
C ILE A 95 5.13 -21.18 6.01
N SER A 96 6.16 -21.67 6.72
CA SER A 96 7.01 -22.79 6.28
C SER A 96 6.20 -24.07 6.04
N ASP A 97 5.25 -24.37 6.91
CA ASP A 97 4.47 -25.61 6.83
C ASP A 97 3.44 -25.59 5.68
N ARG A 98 3.05 -24.41 5.18
CA ARG A 98 2.20 -24.28 3.97
C ARG A 98 2.98 -24.30 2.66
N GLN A 99 4.32 -24.19 2.69
CA GLN A 99 5.16 -24.28 1.49
C GLN A 99 5.64 -25.72 1.21
N LYS A 100 5.18 -26.72 1.97
CA LYS A 100 5.52 -28.14 1.79
C LYS A 100 4.39 -28.99 1.18
N GLU A 101 3.25 -28.40 0.81
CA GLU A 101 2.22 -29.06 -0.01
C GLU A 101 2.25 -28.54 -1.46
#